data_AF-A0A845ZVF5-F1
#
_entry.id   AF-A0A845ZVF5-F1
#
_cell.length_a   1.000
_cell.length_b   1.000
_cell.length_c   1.000
_cell.angle_alpha   90.00
_cell.angle_beta   90.00
_cell.angle_gamma   90.00
#
_symmetry.space_group_name_H-M   'P 1'
#
loop_
_entity.id
_entity.type
_entity.pdbx_description
1 polymer ?
#
loop_
_entity_poly.entity_id
_entity_poly.type
_entity_poly.pdbx_seq_one_letter_code
_entity_poly.pdbx_strand_id
1 'polypeptide(L)'
;MIRPRTKPLGKLPTSIPGLDSILAGGIPELSINIITGPPGSGKTIFTQQILYTNASTQHKALYLVTLSEPSVKLLHYLHFCGQINQIFVGSTVIFLKVSIDWQS
;
A
#
# COMPACT_ATOMS: atom_id res chain seq x y z
N MET A 1 -0.52 10.03 37.08
CA MET A 1 -1.26 9.22 36.08
C MET A 1 -1.72 10.14 34.96
N ILE A 2 -0.95 10.22 33.87
CA ILE A 2 -1.23 11.11 32.73
C ILE A 2 -2.11 10.32 31.75
N ARG A 3 -3.33 10.80 31.48
CA ARG A 3 -4.14 10.29 30.36
C ARG A 3 -3.68 11.02 29.10
N PRO A 4 -3.06 10.35 28.11
CA PRO A 4 -2.78 11.01 26.86
C PRO A 4 -4.13 11.31 26.18
N ARG A 5 -4.46 12.59 26.04
CA ARG A 5 -5.54 13.05 25.17
C ARG A 5 -5.03 12.97 23.72
N THR A 6 -4.79 11.77 23.22
CA THR A 6 -4.55 11.58 21.78
C THR A 6 -5.90 11.63 21.10
N LYS A 7 -6.08 12.61 20.21
CA LYS A 7 -7.19 12.59 19.24
C LYS A 7 -7.14 11.21 18.57
N PRO A 8 -8.27 10.47 18.44
CA PRO A 8 -8.24 9.21 17.73
C PRO A 8 -7.66 9.46 16.35
N LEU A 9 -6.62 8.71 16.01
CA LEU A 9 -6.00 8.77 14.69
C LEU A 9 -7.08 8.48 13.64
N GLY A 10 -6.99 9.14 12.49
CA GLY A 10 -7.89 8.86 11.38
C GLY A 10 -7.79 7.40 10.95
N LYS A 11 -8.68 6.97 10.06
CA LYS A 11 -8.59 5.67 9.42
C LYS A 11 -8.43 5.86 7.93
N LEU A 12 -7.47 5.16 7.37
CA LEU A 12 -7.22 5.06 5.95
C LEU A 12 -8.16 3.99 5.36
N PRO A 13 -9.14 4.36 4.52
CA PRO A 13 -10.03 3.38 3.91
C PRO A 13 -9.23 2.45 3.00
N THR A 14 -9.46 1.15 3.10
CA THR A 14 -8.83 0.18 2.18
C THR A 14 -9.48 0.22 0.81
N SER A 15 -10.73 0.71 0.74
CA SER A 15 -11.55 0.71 -0.48
C SER A 15 -11.74 -0.69 -1.08
N ILE A 16 -11.58 -1.72 -0.24
CA ILE A 16 -11.87 -3.10 -0.55
C ILE A 16 -13.29 -3.40 -0.04
N PRO A 17 -14.22 -3.81 -0.92
CA PRO A 17 -15.59 -4.11 -0.51
C PRO A 17 -15.65 -5.09 0.67
N GLY A 18 -16.40 -4.73 1.70
CA GLY A 18 -16.59 -5.53 2.92
C GLY A 18 -15.44 -5.47 3.93
N LEU A 19 -14.21 -5.16 3.50
CA LEU A 19 -13.05 -5.13 4.42
C LEU A 19 -13.08 -3.91 5.34
N ASP A 20 -13.47 -2.74 4.83
CA ASP A 20 -13.57 -1.54 5.66
C ASP A 20 -14.58 -1.72 6.78
N SER A 21 -15.67 -2.47 6.56
CA SER A 21 -16.63 -2.81 7.62
C SER A 21 -16.02 -3.70 8.69
N ILE A 22 -15.18 -4.67 8.31
CA ILE A 22 -14.46 -5.56 9.24
C ILE A 22 -13.41 -4.76 10.04
N LEU A 23 -12.72 -3.82 9.39
CA LEU A 23 -11.71 -2.95 10.01
C LEU A 23 -12.33 -1.71 10.72
N ALA A 24 -13.66 -1.64 10.79
CA ALA A 24 -14.41 -0.52 11.38
C ALA A 24 -14.03 0.85 10.78
N GLY A 25 -13.92 0.95 9.46
CA GLY A 25 -13.61 2.16 8.71
C GLY A 25 -12.22 2.20 8.07
N GLY A 26 -11.46 1.10 8.13
CA GLY A 26 -10.16 0.97 7.47
C GLY A 26 -8.97 0.86 8.43
N ILE A 27 -7.78 1.07 7.91
CA ILE A 27 -6.50 0.89 8.61
C ILE A 27 -6.21 2.11 9.49
N PRO A 28 -5.79 1.97 10.76
CA PRO A 28 -5.42 3.11 11.58
C PRO A 28 -4.32 3.97 10.93
N GLU A 29 -4.51 5.28 10.85
CA GLU A 29 -3.46 6.19 10.38
C GLU A 29 -2.25 6.18 11.33
N LEU A 30 -1.08 6.54 10.80
CA LEU A 30 0.18 6.60 11.55
C LEU A 30 0.53 5.28 12.26
N SER A 31 0.14 4.15 11.67
CA SER A 31 0.38 2.80 12.22
C SER A 31 1.19 1.93 11.26
N ILE A 32 1.87 0.91 11.82
CA ILE A 32 2.57 -0.13 11.06
C ILE A 32 1.67 -1.36 11.01
N ASN A 33 1.35 -1.81 9.79
CA ASN A 33 0.49 -2.97 9.56
C ASN A 33 1.26 -4.02 8.77
N ILE A 34 1.17 -5.28 9.20
CA ILE A 34 1.85 -6.40 8.56
C ILE A 34 0.79 -7.26 7.87
N ILE A 35 0.99 -7.49 6.57
CA ILE A 35 0.15 -8.38 5.76
C ILE A 35 0.93 -9.67 5.54
N THR A 36 0.46 -10.77 6.13
CA THR A 36 1.10 -12.09 6.07
C THR A 36 0.13 -13.15 5.51
N GLY A 37 0.68 -14.21 4.94
CA GLY A 37 -0.08 -15.30 4.34
C GLY A 37 0.74 -16.15 3.37
N PRO A 38 0.21 -17.30 2.91
CA PRO A 38 0.91 -18.22 2.01
C PRO A 38 1.19 -17.60 0.62
N PRO A 39 2.18 -18.09 -0.13
CA PRO A 39 2.42 -17.65 -1.51
C PRO A 39 1.14 -17.72 -2.36
N GLY A 40 0.91 -16.74 -3.23
CA GLY A 40 -0.31 -16.67 -4.05
C GLY A 40 -1.58 -16.17 -3.34
N SER A 41 -1.54 -15.87 -2.05
CA SER A 41 -2.71 -15.37 -1.29
C SER A 41 -3.13 -13.92 -1.61
N GLY A 42 -2.59 -13.31 -2.66
CA GLY A 42 -2.96 -11.95 -3.07
C GLY A 42 -2.39 -10.79 -2.23
N LYS A 43 -1.39 -11.01 -1.36
CA LYS A 43 -0.80 -9.94 -0.51
C LYS A 43 -0.34 -8.73 -1.32
N THR A 44 0.37 -8.96 -2.43
CA THR A 44 0.88 -7.90 -3.30
C THR A 44 -0.26 -7.09 -3.90
N ILE A 45 -1.28 -7.79 -4.43
CA ILE A 45 -2.49 -7.17 -4.99
C ILE A 45 -3.21 -6.35 -3.93
N PHE A 46 -3.37 -6.90 -2.72
CA PHE A 46 -4.01 -6.23 -1.60
C PHE A 46 -3.28 -4.94 -1.19
N THR A 47 -1.96 -4.99 -1.01
CA THR A 47 -1.16 -3.81 -0.67
C THR A 47 -1.23 -2.76 -1.78
N GLN A 48 -1.16 -3.17 -3.04
CA GLN A 48 -1.26 -2.27 -4.17
C GLN A 48 -2.64 -1.61 -4.23
N GLN A 49 -3.73 -2.35 -4.07
CA GLN A 49 -5.10 -1.80 -4.09
C GLN A 49 -5.27 -0.68 -3.06
N ILE A 50 -4.82 -0.91 -1.82
CA ILE A 50 -4.86 0.10 -0.75
C ILE A 50 -4.02 1.31 -1.13
N LEU A 51 -2.79 1.07 -1.60
CA LEU A 51 -1.87 2.13 -1.97
C LEU A 51 -2.46 3.01 -3.09
N TYR A 52 -2.98 2.40 -4.15
CA TYR A 52 -3.50 3.13 -5.29
C TYR A 52 -4.77 3.90 -5.00
N THR A 53 -5.67 3.32 -4.21
CA THR A 53 -6.94 4.00 -3.91
C THR A 53 -6.74 5.21 -2.99
N ASN A 54 -5.68 5.21 -2.20
CA ASN A 54 -5.36 6.32 -1.29
C ASN A 54 -4.33 7.30 -1.86
N ALA A 55 -3.66 6.95 -2.97
CA ALA A 55 -2.69 7.82 -3.61
C ALA A 55 -3.37 9.02 -4.29
N SER A 56 -3.06 10.24 -3.84
CA SER A 56 -3.50 11.50 -4.46
C SER A 56 -2.45 12.59 -4.32
N THR A 57 -2.62 13.74 -4.98
CA THR A 57 -1.69 14.88 -4.87
C THR A 57 -1.48 15.35 -3.42
N GLN A 58 -2.46 15.12 -2.53
CA GLN A 58 -2.38 15.39 -1.09
C GLN A 58 -1.84 14.22 -0.27
N HIS A 59 -1.94 12.99 -0.80
CA HIS A 59 -1.53 11.74 -0.14
C HIS A 59 -0.54 10.98 -1.03
N LYS A 60 0.74 11.34 -0.93
CA LYS A 60 1.81 10.61 -1.64
C LYS A 60 2.01 9.24 -1.02
N ALA A 61 2.23 8.24 -1.88
CA ALA A 61 2.48 6.87 -1.45
C ALA A 61 3.84 6.37 -1.95
N LEU A 62 4.53 5.64 -1.09
CA LEU A 62 5.81 5.02 -1.39
C LEU A 62 5.64 3.50 -1.36
N TYR A 63 5.96 2.86 -2.47
CA TYR A 63 5.97 1.40 -2.58
C TYR A 63 7.41 0.91 -2.64
N LEU A 64 7.86 0.24 -1.58
CA LEU A 64 9.19 -0.34 -1.45
C LEU A 64 9.15 -1.83 -1.73
N VAL A 65 10.02 -2.29 -2.61
CA VAL A 65 10.23 -3.72 -2.85
C VAL A 65 11.70 -4.09 -2.81
N THR A 66 11.97 -5.30 -2.31
CA THR A 66 13.28 -5.92 -2.35
C THR A 66 13.52 -6.59 -3.71
N LEU A 67 14.80 -6.69 -4.11
CA LEU A 67 15.28 -7.17 -5.42
C LEU A 67 14.70 -8.50 -5.92
N SER A 68 14.12 -9.34 -5.07
CA SER A 68 13.67 -10.69 -5.42
C SER A 68 12.45 -10.72 -6.34
N GLU A 69 11.70 -9.62 -6.46
CA GLU A 69 10.56 -9.54 -7.38
C GLU A 69 10.93 -8.85 -8.71
N PRO A 70 10.67 -9.48 -9.87
CA PRO A 70 10.85 -8.82 -11.16
C PRO A 70 9.86 -7.66 -11.30
N SER A 71 10.35 -6.50 -11.74
CA SER A 71 9.57 -5.28 -11.97
C SER A 71 8.38 -5.48 -12.92
N VAL A 72 8.48 -6.47 -13.81
CA VAL A 72 7.40 -6.87 -14.74
C VAL A 72 6.19 -7.44 -13.99
N LYS A 73 6.40 -8.22 -12.91
CA LYS A 73 5.28 -8.72 -12.09
C LYS A 73 4.55 -7.58 -11.41
N LEU A 74 5.29 -6.57 -10.95
CA LEU A 74 4.68 -5.39 -10.33
C LEU A 74 3.73 -4.70 -11.29
N LEU A 75 4.19 -4.40 -12.51
CA LEU A 75 3.35 -3.81 -13.57
C LEU A 75 2.18 -4.73 -13.95
N HIS A 76 2.39 -6.05 -13.98
CA HIS A 76 1.34 -7.02 -14.28
C HIS A 76 0.20 -6.97 -13.25
N TYR A 77 0.50 -6.85 -11.95
CA TYR A 77 -0.54 -6.69 -10.93
C TYR A 77 -1.27 -5.35 -11.03
N LEU A 78 -0.62 -4.31 -11.57
CA LEU A 78 -1.28 -3.03 -11.85
C LEU A 78 -2.36 -3.17 -12.93
N HIS A 79 -2.09 -3.97 -13.97
CA HIS A 79 -3.05 -4.21 -15.05
C HIS A 79 -4.27 -4.99 -14.57
N PHE A 80 -4.12 -5.84 -13.55
CA PHE A 80 -5.21 -6.64 -12.99
C PHE A 80 -6.16 -5.81 -12.12
N CYS A 81 -5.68 -4.71 -11.53
CA CYS A 81 -6.52 -3.75 -10.84
C CYS A 81 -7.26 -2.91 -11.90
N GLY A 82 -8.35 -3.47 -12.43
CA GLY A 82 -9.15 -2.91 -13.49
C GLY A 82 -9.50 -1.44 -13.22
N GLN A 83 -9.15 -0.59 -14.19
CA GLN A 83 -9.42 0.86 -14.19
C GLN A 83 -8.75 1.67 -13.08
N ILE A 84 -7.45 1.45 -12.82
CA ILE A 84 -6.64 2.50 -12.18
C ILE A 84 -6.30 3.53 -13.26
N ASN A 85 -6.80 4.77 -13.09
CA ASN A 85 -6.39 5.93 -13.89
C ASN A 85 -4.86 5.90 -14.07
N GLN A 86 -4.39 5.68 -15.29
CA GLN A 86 -2.96 5.62 -15.64
C GLN A 86 -2.19 6.94 -15.37
N ILE A 87 -2.82 7.91 -14.70
CA ILE A 87 -2.45 9.32 -14.65
C ILE A 87 -1.52 9.66 -13.46
N PHE A 88 -1.26 8.75 -12.51
CA PHE A 88 -0.53 9.10 -11.26
C PHE A 88 0.76 8.32 -10.98
N VAL A 89 1.22 7.48 -11.92
CA VAL A 89 2.49 6.77 -11.79
C VAL A 89 3.64 7.75 -12.08
N GLY A 90 4.38 8.16 -11.03
CA GLY A 90 5.53 9.06 -11.14
C GLY A 90 5.43 10.39 -10.38
N SER A 91 4.22 10.91 -10.15
CA SER A 91 4.01 12.17 -9.40
C SER A 91 3.48 11.96 -7.98
N THR A 92 2.74 10.86 -7.77
CA THR A 92 2.01 10.60 -6.52
C THR A 92 2.39 9.25 -5.89
N VAL A 93 2.57 8.23 -6.73
CA VAL A 93 3.12 6.93 -6.31
C VAL A 93 4.56 6.84 -6.76
N ILE A 94 5.46 6.65 -5.81
CA ILE A 94 6.88 6.46 -6.06
C ILE A 94 7.21 4.98 -5.82
N PHE A 95 7.79 4.35 -6.83
CA PHE A 95 8.35 3.00 -6.74
C PHE A 95 9.83 3.12 -6.48
N LEU A 96 10.28 2.71 -5.28
CA LEU A 96 11.71 2.56 -5.02
C LEU A 96 12.02 1.07 -4.93
N LYS A 97 12.87 0.64 -5.85
CA LYS A 97 13.52 -0.67 -5.77
C LYS A 97 14.79 -0.48 -4.98
N VAL A 98 14.87 -1.11 -3.81
CA VAL A 98 16.10 -1.11 -3.02
C VAL A 98 16.98 -2.24 -3.54
N SER A 99 18.03 -1.90 -4.29
CA SER A 99 19.15 -2.81 -4.50
C SER A 99 20.14 -2.65 -3.36
N ILE A 100 20.47 -3.77 -2.73
CA ILE A 100 21.70 -3.86 -1.96
C ILE A 100 22.72 -4.42 -2.93
N ASP A 101 23.51 -3.52 -3.50
CA ASP A 101 24.71 -3.89 -4.23
C ASP A 101 25.77 -4.24 -3.19
N TRP A 102 25.91 -5.54 -2.90
CA TRP A 102 27.10 -6.06 -2.24
C TRP A 102 28.24 -6.07 -3.26
N GLN A 103 28.81 -4.91 -3.54
CA GLN A 103 30.10 -4.84 -4.24
C GLN A 103 31.22 -4.76 -3.19
N SER A 104 31.89 -5.89 -3.02
CA SER A 104 33.26 -5.99 -2.49
C SER A 104 34.25 -5.82 -3.62
#